data_AF-A0A3D3XXG0-F1
#
_entry.id   AF-A0A3D3XXG0-F1
#
_cell.length_a   1.000
_cell.length_b   1.000
_cell.length_c   1.000
_cell.angle_alpha   90.00
_cell.angle_beta   90.00
_cell.angle_gamma   90.00
#
_symmetry.space_group_name_H-M   'P 1'
#
loop_
_entity.id
_entity.type
_entity.pdbx_description
1 polymer ?
#
loop_
_entity_poly.entity_id
_entity_poly.type
_entity_poly.pdbx_seq_one_letter_code
_entity_poly.pdbx_strand_id
1 'polypeptide(L)'
;ALHLNSVEATVDRNESQVNIRGDMRWDGGTVRYRMSNQRFVRELPALLGELQMMEGGPLMTVRSETDDTPLLKARLDNDGWIHIGITKRFTHLIGQPWPGDESDGAIVMEVSEKLL
;
A
#
# COMPACT_ATOMS: atom_id res chain seq x y z
N ALA A 1 -9.47 12.22 -5.08
CA ALA A 1 -9.43 11.24 -6.18
C ALA A 1 -8.07 10.55 -6.19
N LEU A 2 -7.92 9.43 -6.91
CA LEU A 2 -6.62 8.77 -7.08
C LEU A 2 -5.94 9.33 -8.34
N HIS A 3 -4.71 9.81 -8.19
CA HIS A 3 -3.86 10.35 -9.25
C HIS A 3 -2.61 9.50 -9.37
N LEU A 4 -2.31 9.11 -10.60
CA LEU A 4 -1.05 8.49 -10.95
C LEU A 4 -0.14 9.61 -11.49
N ASN A 5 0.88 9.96 -10.73
CA ASN A 5 1.74 11.09 -11.07
C ASN A 5 2.82 10.66 -12.07
N SER A 6 3.37 9.46 -11.88
CA SER A 6 4.43 8.92 -12.72
C SER A 6 4.38 7.39 -12.72
N VAL A 7 4.69 6.78 -13.86
CA VAL A 7 5.11 5.37 -13.95
C VAL A 7 6.18 5.29 -15.01
N GLU A 8 7.31 4.72 -14.63
CA GLU A 8 8.46 4.49 -15.50
C GLU A 8 8.79 2.99 -15.49
N ALA A 9 8.83 2.40 -16.68
CA ALA A 9 9.23 1.01 -16.87
C ALA A 9 10.41 0.95 -17.83
N THR A 10 11.53 0.42 -17.35
CA THR A 10 12.73 0.19 -18.16
C THR A 10 12.93 -1.31 -18.30
N VAL A 11 13.07 -1.78 -19.55
CA VAL A 11 13.30 -3.20 -19.86
C VAL A 11 14.73 -3.35 -20.34
N ASP A 12 15.56 -4.06 -19.57
CA ASP A 12 16.87 -4.49 -20.04
C ASP A 12 16.71 -5.78 -20.84
N ARG A 13 16.91 -5.67 -22.16
CA ARG A 13 16.76 -6.80 -23.10
C ARG A 13 17.85 -7.86 -22.94
N ASN A 14 18.96 -7.54 -22.28
CA ASN A 14 20.07 -8.47 -22.09
C ASN A 14 19.92 -9.30 -20.81
N GLU A 15 19.16 -8.79 -19.82
CA GLU A 15 19.04 -9.43 -18.50
C GLU A 15 17.63 -9.98 -18.21
N SER A 16 16.67 -9.84 -19.14
CA SER A 16 15.24 -10.13 -18.91
C SER A 16 14.68 -9.42 -17.66
N GLN A 17 15.32 -8.32 -17.25
CA GLN A 17 14.95 -7.59 -16.05
C GLN A 17 14.07 -6.41 -16.44
N VAL A 18 12.89 -6.34 -15.85
CA VAL A 18 12.01 -5.17 -15.94
C VAL A 18 12.16 -4.38 -14.65
N ASN A 19 12.64 -3.14 -14.76
CA ASN A 19 12.66 -2.21 -13.64
C ASN A 19 11.44 -1.29 -13.73
N ILE A 20 10.64 -1.24 -12.67
CA ILE A 20 9.43 -0.42 -12.59
C ILE A 20 9.56 0.52 -11.39
N ARG A 21 9.30 1.79 -11.62
CA ARG A 21 9.16 2.82 -10.59
C ARG A 21 7.93 3.68 -10.86
N GLY A 22 7.39 4.32 -9.84
CA GLY A 22 6.29 5.25 -10.04
C GLY A 22 5.77 5.88 -8.76
N ASP A 23 5.10 7.01 -8.91
CA ASP A 23 4.53 7.78 -7.82
C ASP A 23 3.01 7.91 -7.98
N MET A 24 2.33 7.77 -6.86
CA MET A 24 0.88 7.85 -6.73
C MET A 24 0.53 8.90 -5.67
N ARG A 25 -0.54 9.66 -5.92
CA ARG A 25 -1.18 10.50 -4.92
C ARG A 25 -2.66 10.16 -4.84
N TRP A 26 -3.16 9.92 -3.64
CA TRP A 26 -4.59 9.96 -3.39
C TRP A 26 -4.91 11.24 -2.61
N ASP A 27 -5.89 12.02 -3.06
CA ASP A 27 -6.23 13.30 -2.42
C ASP A 27 -6.87 13.16 -1.04
N GLY A 28 -7.18 11.93 -0.63
CA GLY A 28 -7.97 11.64 0.55
C GLY A 28 -9.48 11.68 0.28
N GLY A 29 -10.24 11.60 1.37
CA GLY A 29 -11.69 11.67 1.41
C GLY A 29 -12.35 10.49 2.13
N THR A 30 -13.67 10.42 1.97
CA THR A 30 -14.51 9.47 2.70
C THR A 30 -14.30 8.03 2.25
N VAL A 31 -13.77 7.19 3.14
CA VAL A 31 -13.72 5.73 3.00
C VAL A 31 -14.85 5.10 3.79
N ARG A 32 -15.52 4.15 3.15
CA ARG A 32 -16.57 3.33 3.76
C ARG A 32 -16.15 1.87 3.71
N TYR A 33 -16.18 1.20 4.85
CA TYR A 33 -15.80 -0.21 4.93
C TYR A 33 -16.70 -0.98 5.89
N ARG A 34 -16.63 -2.30 5.82
CA ARG A 34 -17.33 -3.21 6.74
C ARG A 34 -16.34 -4.07 7.50
N MET A 35 -16.56 -4.19 8.79
CA MET A 35 -15.81 -5.09 9.66
C MET A 35 -16.78 -5.65 10.71
N SER A 36 -16.73 -6.96 10.95
CA SER A 36 -17.62 -7.64 11.93
C SER A 36 -19.10 -7.28 11.76
N ASN A 37 -19.56 -7.26 10.50
CA ASN A 37 -20.91 -6.88 10.07
C ASN A 37 -21.33 -5.43 10.37
N GLN A 38 -20.46 -4.60 10.96
CA GLN A 38 -20.67 -3.17 11.17
C GLN A 38 -20.14 -2.36 9.99
N ARG A 39 -20.76 -1.21 9.74
CA ARG A 39 -20.34 -0.26 8.70
C ARG A 39 -19.60 0.89 9.37
N PHE A 40 -18.46 1.24 8.80
CA PHE A 40 -17.64 2.35 9.26
C PHE A 40 -17.48 3.38 8.15
N VAL A 41 -17.36 4.64 8.57
CA VAL A 41 -17.06 5.77 7.70
C VAL A 41 -15.88 6.50 8.32
N ARG A 42 -14.85 6.77 7.52
CA ARG A 42 -13.64 7.49 7.93
C ARG A 42 -13.26 8.47 6.86
N GLU A 43 -12.84 9.66 7.27
CA GLU A 43 -12.10 10.55 6.41
C GLU A 43 -10.63 10.19 6.51
N LEU A 44 -10.01 9.85 5.39
CA LEU A 44 -8.57 9.68 5.33
C LEU A 44 -7.94 10.92 4.71
N PRO A 45 -6.73 11.29 5.18
CA PRO A 45 -5.98 12.38 4.58
C PRO A 45 -5.49 11.98 3.19
N ALA A 46 -4.89 12.94 2.49
CA ALA A 46 -4.12 12.63 1.31
C ALA A 46 -2.99 11.64 1.61
N LEU A 47 -2.78 10.70 0.69
CA LEU A 47 -1.79 9.64 0.79
C LEU A 47 -0.85 9.69 -0.42
N LEU A 48 0.40 9.31 -0.19
CA LEU A 48 1.43 9.18 -1.20
C LEU A 48 1.80 7.71 -1.33
N GLY A 49 1.92 7.22 -2.55
CA GLY A 49 2.40 5.88 -2.87
C GLY A 49 3.68 5.95 -3.69
N GLU A 50 4.67 5.15 -3.33
CA GLU A 50 5.92 4.98 -4.07
C GLU A 50 6.08 3.52 -4.48
N LEU A 51 6.14 3.29 -5.80
CA LEU A 51 6.37 2.00 -6.44
C LEU A 51 7.84 1.85 -6.78
N GLN A 52 8.44 0.73 -6.39
CA GLN A 52 9.82 0.39 -6.71
C GLN A 52 9.99 -1.11 -6.92
N MET A 53 10.94 -1.51 -7.76
CA MET A 53 11.37 -2.90 -7.85
C MET A 53 12.25 -3.29 -6.66
N MET A 54 11.90 -4.38 -5.99
CA MET A 54 12.65 -5.03 -4.92
C MET A 54 13.07 -6.43 -5.36
N GLU A 55 13.96 -7.06 -4.60
CA GLU A 55 14.23 -8.49 -4.76
C GLU A 55 12.92 -9.27 -4.54
N GLY A 56 12.43 -9.94 -5.59
CA GLY A 56 11.18 -10.71 -5.57
C GLY A 56 9.96 -10.04 -6.21
N GLY A 57 10.06 -8.80 -6.71
CA GLY A 57 9.00 -8.14 -7.48
C GLY A 57 8.75 -6.68 -7.11
N PRO A 58 7.76 -6.02 -7.73
CA PRO A 58 7.43 -4.64 -7.42
C PRO A 58 6.78 -4.53 -6.03
N LEU A 59 7.20 -3.51 -5.29
CA LEU A 59 6.70 -3.13 -3.98
C LEU A 59 6.19 -1.68 -4.04
N MET A 60 4.94 -1.48 -3.64
CA MET A 60 4.35 -0.17 -3.38
C MET A 60 4.36 0.09 -1.88
N THR A 61 4.89 1.24 -1.44
CA THR A 61 4.73 1.72 -0.06
C THR A 61 3.84 2.95 -0.04
N VAL A 62 2.78 2.90 0.76
CA VAL A 62 1.85 4.03 0.93
C VAL A 62 2.06 4.68 2.29
N ARG A 63 2.15 6.00 2.32
CA ARG A 63 2.35 6.83 3.52
C ARG A 63 1.47 8.09 3.48
N SER A 64 1.46 8.84 4.57
CA SER A 64 0.83 10.16 4.60
C SER A 64 1.76 11.22 3.99
N GLU A 65 1.25 12.42 3.67
CA GLU A 65 2.09 13.52 3.19
C GLU A 65 3.05 14.08 4.26
N THR A 66 2.73 13.89 5.53
CA THR A 66 3.40 14.55 6.66
C THR A 66 4.25 13.61 7.50
N ASP A 67 4.20 12.31 7.23
CA ASP A 67 4.85 11.25 8.02
C ASP A 67 5.19 10.08 7.10
N ASP A 68 6.46 9.68 7.15
CA ASP A 68 7.06 8.60 6.35
C ASP A 68 6.78 7.20 6.89
N THR A 69 6.15 7.10 8.06
CA THR A 69 5.71 5.82 8.61
C THR A 69 4.76 5.14 7.63
N PRO A 70 5.11 3.92 7.14
CA PRO A 70 4.26 3.22 6.19
C PRO A 70 2.88 2.97 6.75
N LEU A 71 1.87 3.18 5.93
CA LEU A 71 0.47 2.87 6.19
C LEU A 71 0.09 1.53 5.55
N LEU A 72 0.43 1.36 4.28
CA LEU A 72 0.21 0.12 3.54
C LEU A 72 1.47 -0.26 2.77
N LYS A 73 1.67 -1.56 2.56
CA LYS A 73 2.68 -2.09 1.64
C LYS A 73 2.01 -3.09 0.71
N ALA A 74 2.16 -2.94 -0.60
CA ALA A 74 1.60 -3.87 -1.56
C ALA A 74 2.71 -4.50 -2.42
N ARG A 75 2.76 -5.83 -2.47
CA ARG A 75 3.72 -6.60 -3.27
C ARG A 75 2.96 -7.41 -4.31
N LEU A 76 3.49 -7.51 -5.52
CA LEU A 76 2.98 -8.40 -6.56
C LEU A 76 3.99 -9.52 -6.80
N ASP A 77 3.51 -10.75 -6.70
CA ASP A 77 4.30 -11.95 -6.90
C ASP A 77 4.27 -12.33 -8.39
N ASN A 78 5.31 -13.05 -8.83
CA ASN A 78 5.44 -13.45 -10.24
C ASN A 78 4.33 -14.41 -10.71
N ASP A 79 3.61 -15.04 -9.79
CA ASP A 79 2.49 -15.94 -10.06
C ASP A 79 1.12 -15.23 -10.02
N GLY A 80 1.12 -13.89 -9.93
CA GLY A 80 -0.06 -13.04 -10.08
C GLY A 80 -0.80 -12.70 -8.79
N TRP A 81 -0.28 -13.10 -7.62
CA TRP A 81 -0.85 -12.72 -6.33
C TRP A 81 -0.41 -11.32 -5.91
N ILE A 82 -1.38 -10.47 -5.53
CA ILE A 82 -1.10 -9.23 -4.82
C ILE A 82 -1.29 -9.45 -3.32
N HIS A 83 -0.30 -9.01 -2.54
CA HIS A 83 -0.30 -9.02 -1.08
C HIS A 83 -0.33 -7.59 -0.57
N ILE A 84 -1.38 -7.21 0.15
CA ILE A 84 -1.52 -5.90 0.77
C ILE A 84 -1.34 -6.05 2.28
N GLY A 85 -0.16 -5.67 2.75
CA GLY A 85 0.17 -5.53 4.17
C GLY A 85 -0.41 -4.24 4.75
N ILE A 86 -1.23 -4.41 5.79
CA ILE A 86 -1.82 -3.34 6.58
C ILE A 86 -0.96 -3.13 7.83
N THR A 87 -0.46 -1.91 8.03
CA THR A 87 0.39 -1.60 9.18
C THR A 87 -0.41 -1.22 10.42
N LYS A 88 0.21 -1.35 11.60
CA LYS A 88 -0.34 -0.84 12.86
C LYS A 88 -0.73 0.63 12.76
N ARG A 89 0.07 1.47 12.10
CA ARG A 89 -0.23 2.89 11.89
C ARG A 89 -1.53 3.10 11.13
N PHE A 90 -1.76 2.31 10.07
CA PHE A 90 -3.01 2.41 9.32
C PHE A 90 -4.23 2.00 10.14
N THR A 91 -4.10 0.99 11.01
CA THR A 91 -5.20 0.60 11.90
C THR A 91 -5.63 1.74 12.84
N HIS A 92 -4.68 2.55 13.32
CA HIS A 92 -4.98 3.77 14.08
C HIS A 92 -5.70 4.81 13.21
N LEU A 93 -5.22 5.03 11.98
CA LEU A 93 -5.78 5.99 11.05
C LEU A 93 -7.26 5.69 10.70
N ILE A 94 -7.62 4.41 10.53
CA ILE A 94 -9.01 3.99 10.31
C ILE A 94 -9.82 3.89 11.62
N GLY A 95 -9.25 4.26 12.75
CA GLY A 95 -9.93 4.25 14.05
C GLY A 95 -10.29 2.85 14.53
N GLN A 96 -9.45 1.85 14.24
CA GLN A 96 -9.52 0.48 14.75
C GLN A 96 -8.11 0.04 15.21
N PRO A 97 -7.53 0.67 16.25
CA PRO A 97 -6.14 0.42 16.64
C PRO A 97 -5.84 -1.05 16.89
N TRP A 98 -4.75 -1.55 16.32
CA TRP A 98 -4.26 -2.89 16.60
C TRP A 98 -3.71 -3.00 18.03
N PRO A 99 -4.14 -4.00 18.81
CA PRO A 99 -3.59 -4.25 20.14
C PRO A 99 -2.20 -4.87 20.04
N GLY A 100 -1.24 -4.35 20.81
CA GLY A 100 0.12 -4.89 20.86
C GLY A 100 1.18 -3.80 20.98
N ASP A 101 2.45 -4.21 21.07
CA ASP A 101 3.62 -3.34 21.28
C ASP A 101 4.52 -3.24 20.04
N GLU A 102 4.06 -3.73 18.89
CA GLU A 102 4.77 -3.60 17.62
C GLU A 102 4.97 -2.13 17.25
N SER A 103 6.01 -1.84 16.47
CA SER A 103 6.20 -0.50 15.91
C SER A 103 5.04 -0.10 14.99
N ASP A 104 4.76 1.19 14.88
CA ASP A 104 3.73 1.74 13.99
C ASP A 104 3.84 1.23 12.53
N GLY A 105 5.05 1.08 11.98
CA GLY A 105 5.27 0.60 10.62
C GLY A 105 5.19 -0.93 10.44
N ALA A 106 4.93 -1.70 11.49
CA ALA A 106 4.84 -3.16 11.42
C ALA A 106 3.55 -3.58 10.72
N ILE A 107 3.64 -4.56 9.81
CA ILE A 107 2.47 -5.20 9.20
C ILE A 107 1.81 -6.09 10.25
N VAL A 108 0.53 -5.82 10.53
CA VAL A 108 -0.27 -6.55 11.54
C VAL A 108 -1.37 -7.41 10.91
N MET A 109 -1.68 -7.16 9.64
CA MET A 109 -2.63 -7.92 8.85
C MET A 109 -2.20 -7.90 7.39
N GLU A 110 -2.45 -8.99 6.68
CA GLU A 110 -2.24 -9.07 5.24
C GLU A 110 -3.52 -9.54 4.55
N VAL A 111 -3.83 -8.92 3.42
CA VAL A 111 -4.89 -9.36 2.51
C VAL A 111 -4.24 -9.77 1.21
N SER A 112 -4.59 -10.96 0.71
CA SER A 112 -4.04 -11.50 -0.54
C SER A 112 -5.16 -11.77 -1.54
N GLU A 113 -4.95 -11.39 -2.79
CA GLU A 113 -5.88 -11.67 -3.88
C GLU A 113 -5.10 -12.04 -5.15
N LYS A 114 -5.65 -12.95 -5.96
CA LYS A 114 -5.06 -13.32 -7.24
C LYS A 114 -5.61 -12.40 -8.34
N LEU A 115 -4.72 -11.67 -9.02
CA LEU A 115 -5.09 -10.74 -10.08
C LEU A 115 -5.00 -11.34 -11.49
N LEU A 116 -4.14 -12.34 -11.68
CA LEU A 116 -3.82 -12.95 -12.98
C LEU A 116 -4.14 -14.44 -13.02
#